data_AF-A0A1N7JR98-F1
#
_entry.id   AF-A0A1N7JR98-F1
#
_cell.length_a   1.000
_cell.length_b   1.000
_cell.length_c   1.000
_cell.angle_alpha   90.00
_cell.angle_beta   90.00
_cell.angle_gamma   90.00
#
_symmetry.space_group_name_H-M   'P 1'
#
loop_
_entity.id
_entity.type
_entity.pdbx_description
1 polymer ?
#
loop_
_entity_poly.entity_id
_entity_poly.type
_entity_poly.pdbx_seq_one_letter_code
_entity_poly.pdbx_strand_id
1 'polypeptide(L)'
;MDLKRIDNLWKFLCLKNNLTLQHQVGLKVSYSVNKSTQRMSHQFNPKLLIDSSLCLKDVKFQENLVHRTYQAQRKRFGVKQKTFSPASTIVFFPKELLKLGLKYDLEVKQDRHDHFSICISPFNPKNIYDILNTVNLISRTFWVKNFFAEGIRN
;
A
#
# COMPACT_ATOMS: atom_id res chain seq x y z
N MET A 1 -17.58 3.35 14.20
CA MET A 1 -17.45 1.89 14.23
C MET A 1 -16.24 1.42 13.40
N ASP A 2 -16.01 2.00 12.23
CA ASP A 2 -14.95 1.59 11.29
C ASP A 2 -13.51 1.78 11.80
N LEU A 3 -13.23 2.83 12.59
CA LEU A 3 -11.89 3.10 13.11
C LEU A 3 -11.40 1.99 14.05
N LYS A 4 -12.23 1.59 15.02
CA LYS A 4 -11.94 0.46 15.93
C LYS A 4 -11.76 -0.84 15.15
N ARG A 5 -12.54 -1.04 14.09
CA ARG A 5 -12.39 -2.20 13.21
C ARG A 5 -11.02 -2.20 12.53
N ILE A 6 -10.62 -1.11 11.87
CA ILE A 6 -9.32 -1.01 11.19
C ILE A 6 -8.17 -1.24 12.19
N ASP A 7 -8.27 -0.65 13.38
CA ASP A 7 -7.29 -0.85 14.45
C ASP A 7 -7.16 -2.33 14.86
N ASN A 8 -8.29 -2.99 15.09
CA ASN A 8 -8.32 -4.41 15.43
C ASN A 8 -7.73 -5.29 14.32
N LEU A 9 -8.01 -4.97 13.05
CA LEU A 9 -7.44 -5.70 11.91
C LEU A 9 -5.91 -5.62 11.91
N TRP A 10 -5.33 -4.44 12.09
CA TRP A 10 -3.87 -4.26 12.12
C TRP A 10 -3.22 -4.91 13.33
N LYS A 11 -3.81 -4.75 14.52
CA LYS A 11 -3.31 -5.38 15.76
C LYS A 11 -3.32 -6.90 15.64
N PHE A 12 -4.42 -7.49 15.19
CA PHE A 12 -4.54 -8.93 15.01
C PHE A 12 -3.50 -9.46 14.01
N LEU A 13 -3.39 -8.82 12.85
CA LEU A 13 -2.48 -9.24 11.79
C LEU A 13 -1.02 -9.17 12.24
N CYS A 14 -0.62 -8.10 12.91
CA CYS A 14 0.74 -7.92 13.41
C CYS A 14 1.07 -8.94 14.52
N LEU A 15 0.14 -9.15 15.47
CA LEU A 15 0.30 -10.14 16.54
C LEU A 15 0.48 -11.55 15.97
N LYS A 16 -0.35 -11.97 15.01
CA LYS A 16 -0.24 -13.28 14.36
C LYS A 16 1.04 -13.48 13.56
N ASN A 17 1.71 -12.41 13.16
CA ASN A 17 2.95 -12.45 12.40
C ASN A 17 4.20 -12.12 13.23
N ASN A 18 4.05 -11.94 14.54
CA ASN A 18 5.11 -11.48 15.45
C ASN A 18 5.80 -10.20 14.93
N LEU A 19 4.99 -9.24 14.48
CA LEU A 19 5.45 -7.94 13.96
C LEU A 19 5.09 -6.82 14.92
N THR A 20 6.00 -5.86 15.08
CA THR A 20 5.75 -4.66 15.90
C THR A 20 4.97 -3.63 15.10
N LEU A 21 3.74 -3.35 15.54
CA LEU A 21 2.90 -2.29 14.97
C LEU A 21 3.25 -0.94 15.61
N GLN A 22 3.77 -0.02 14.81
CA GLN A 22 3.88 1.39 15.20
C GLN A 22 2.56 2.08 14.88
N HIS A 23 1.99 2.76 15.86
CA HIS A 23 0.73 3.47 15.74
C HIS A 23 0.93 4.93 16.16
N GLN A 24 0.52 5.86 15.29
CA GLN A 24 0.60 7.30 15.53
C GLN A 24 -0.75 7.95 15.21
N VAL A 25 -1.19 8.83 16.10
CA VAL A 25 -2.44 9.58 15.96
C VAL A 25 -2.10 11.06 15.92
N GLY A 26 -2.38 11.69 14.79
CA GLY A 26 -2.33 13.15 14.61
C GLY A 26 -3.54 13.62 13.82
N LEU A 27 -3.33 14.49 12.83
CA LEU A 27 -4.38 14.85 11.86
C LEU A 27 -4.84 13.64 11.02
N LYS A 28 -3.94 12.68 10.81
CA LYS A 28 -4.21 11.36 10.24
C LYS A 28 -3.85 10.28 11.26
N VAL A 29 -4.52 9.15 11.16
CA VAL A 29 -4.10 7.92 11.86
C VAL A 29 -3.12 7.20 10.95
N SER A 30 -1.98 6.80 11.50
CA SER A 30 -0.92 6.09 10.78
C SER A 30 -0.55 4.80 11.50
N TYR A 31 -0.56 3.71 10.75
CA TYR A 31 -0.04 2.41 11.14
C TYR A 31 1.22 2.14 10.32
N SER A 32 2.32 1.73 10.94
CA SER A 32 3.49 1.28 10.20
C SER A 32 4.13 0.04 10.80
N VAL A 33 4.63 -0.83 9.91
CA VAL A 33 5.26 -2.10 10.26
C VAL A 33 6.52 -2.24 9.41
N ASN A 34 7.63 -2.55 10.06
CA ASN A 34 8.88 -2.88 9.39
C ASN A 34 9.03 -4.41 9.36
N LYS A 35 9.38 -4.95 8.19
CA LYS A 35 9.72 -6.38 8.04
C LYS A 35 10.87 -6.52 7.06
N SER A 36 12.01 -7.02 7.53
CA SER A 36 13.23 -7.17 6.72
C SER A 36 13.60 -5.80 6.09
N THR A 37 13.74 -5.74 4.76
CA THR A 37 14.06 -4.53 4.01
C THR A 37 12.84 -3.68 3.64
N GLN A 38 11.62 -4.08 4.03
CA GLN A 38 10.37 -3.41 3.66
C GLN A 38 9.75 -2.69 4.84
N ARG A 39 9.15 -1.53 4.56
CA ARG A 39 8.28 -0.78 5.46
C ARG A 39 6.90 -0.67 4.83
N MET A 40 5.90 -1.16 5.54
CA MET A 40 4.49 -0.96 5.21
C MET A 40 3.94 0.15 6.09
N SER A 41 3.15 1.04 5.50
CA SER A 41 2.40 2.06 6.22
C SER A 41 0.99 2.22 5.67
N HIS A 42 0.00 2.22 6.55
CA HIS A 42 -1.38 2.56 6.23
C HIS A 42 -1.76 3.86 6.95
N GLN A 43 -2.20 4.85 6.19
CA GLN A 43 -2.58 6.17 6.71
C GLN A 43 -4.00 6.51 6.27
N PHE A 44 -4.77 7.14 7.15
CA PHE A 44 -6.08 7.66 6.77
C PHE A 44 -6.52 8.84 7.63
N ASN A 45 -7.38 9.67 7.05
CA ASN A 45 -8.08 10.71 7.81
C ASN A 45 -9.27 10.08 8.56
N PRO A 46 -9.33 10.16 9.91
CA PRO A 46 -10.43 9.57 10.67
C PRO A 46 -11.79 10.22 10.37
N LYS A 47 -11.82 11.46 9.86
CA LYS A 47 -13.04 12.16 9.44
C LYS A 47 -13.47 11.81 8.01
N LEU A 48 -12.54 11.33 7.17
CA LEU A 48 -12.77 11.10 5.75
C LEU A 48 -11.99 9.87 5.28
N LEU A 49 -12.57 8.68 5.44
CA LEU A 49 -11.90 7.40 5.13
C LEU A 49 -11.57 7.21 3.65
N ILE A 50 -12.16 7.99 2.73
CA ILE A 50 -11.76 7.97 1.32
C ILE A 50 -10.37 8.59 1.12
N ASP A 51 -9.89 9.43 2.05
CA ASP A 51 -8.48 9.84 2.14
C ASP A 51 -7.72 8.81 2.98
N SER A 52 -7.58 7.61 2.42
CA SER A 52 -6.84 6.49 2.98
C SER A 52 -5.82 5.98 1.96
N SER A 53 -4.61 5.66 2.40
CA SER A 53 -3.56 5.11 1.56
C SER A 53 -2.77 4.01 2.27
N LEU A 54 -2.46 2.96 1.52
CA LEU A 54 -1.53 1.92 1.94
C LEU A 54 -0.28 2.03 1.08
N CYS A 55 0.88 2.15 1.71
CA CYS A 55 2.17 2.21 1.04
C CYS A 55 3.08 1.08 1.53
N LEU A 56 3.76 0.42 0.59
CA LEU A 56 4.86 -0.50 0.84
C LEU A 56 6.09 0.06 0.16
N LYS A 57 7.19 0.22 0.89
CA LYS A 57 8.44 0.72 0.33
C LYS A 57 9.65 0.01 0.89
N ASP A 58 10.73 0.01 0.13
CA ASP A 58 12.04 -0.34 0.68
C ASP A 58 12.46 0.69 1.74
N VAL A 59 13.09 0.21 2.82
CA VAL A 59 13.63 1.07 3.89
C VAL A 59 14.71 2.01 3.34
N LYS A 60 15.43 1.60 2.30
CA LYS A 60 16.49 2.37 1.64
C LYS A 60 16.00 3.28 0.50
N PHE A 61 14.70 3.26 0.19
CA PHE A 61 14.14 4.06 -0.89
C PHE A 61 14.33 5.56 -0.66
N GLN A 62 14.80 6.26 -1.68
CA GLN A 62 15.10 7.70 -1.62
C GLN A 62 14.18 8.50 -2.54
N GLU A 63 13.26 9.29 -1.95
CA GLU A 63 12.27 10.08 -2.70
C GLU A 63 12.91 11.13 -3.61
N ASN A 64 14.03 11.72 -3.19
CA ASN A 64 14.81 12.70 -3.96
C ASN A 64 15.53 12.10 -5.18
N LEU A 65 15.63 10.77 -5.27
CA LEU A 65 16.27 10.06 -6.37
C LEU A 65 15.28 9.28 -7.24
N VAL A 66 13.98 9.56 -7.13
CA VAL A 66 12.97 8.94 -7.99
C VAL A 66 13.24 9.30 -9.44
N HIS A 67 13.38 8.27 -10.28
CA HIS A 67 13.63 8.45 -11.72
C HIS A 67 12.55 7.80 -12.59
N ARG A 68 11.78 6.86 -12.03
CA ARG A 68 10.58 6.31 -12.67
C ARG A 68 9.41 6.40 -11.72
N THR A 69 8.29 6.87 -12.24
CA THR A 69 7.00 6.89 -11.54
C THR A 69 5.97 6.33 -12.50
N TYR A 70 5.10 5.50 -11.97
CA TYR A 70 4.05 4.83 -12.70
C TYR A 70 2.75 4.96 -11.95
N GLN A 71 1.71 5.45 -12.63
CA GLN A 71 0.43 5.72 -11.99
C GLN A 71 -0.71 5.10 -12.79
N ALA A 72 -1.65 4.47 -12.09
CA ALA A 72 -2.90 3.99 -12.65
C ALA A 72 -4.05 4.51 -11.79
N GLN A 73 -5.06 5.10 -12.41
CA GLN A 73 -6.24 5.61 -11.71
C GLN A 73 -7.46 4.77 -12.05
N ARG A 74 -8.20 4.39 -11.01
CA ARG A 74 -9.48 3.73 -11.19
C ARG A 74 -10.47 4.77 -11.74
N LYS A 75 -11.07 4.48 -12.90
CA LYS A 75 -12.19 5.27 -13.42
C LYS A 75 -13.35 5.25 -12.42
N ARG A 76 -13.76 6.42 -11.94
CA ARG A 76 -14.96 6.61 -11.10
C ARG A 76 -15.89 7.56 -11.83
N PHE A 77 -17.16 7.22 -11.89
CA PHE A 77 -18.17 8.07 -12.52
C PHE A 77 -18.23 9.42 -11.80
N GLY A 78 -18.20 10.52 -12.56
CA GLY A 78 -18.26 11.89 -12.03
C GLY A 78 -16.94 12.46 -11.46
N VAL A 79 -15.84 11.70 -11.43
CA VAL A 79 -14.54 12.18 -10.95
C VAL A 79 -13.61 12.43 -12.14
N LYS A 80 -13.14 13.67 -12.31
CA LYS A 80 -12.11 14.00 -13.31
C LYS A 80 -10.81 13.27 -12.93
N GLN A 81 -10.29 12.45 -13.86
CA GLN A 81 -9.00 11.80 -13.69
C GLN A 81 -7.90 12.86 -13.64
N LYS A 82 -6.90 12.68 -12.79
CA LYS A 82 -5.75 13.58 -12.80
C LYS A 82 -4.96 13.33 -14.08
N THR A 83 -4.66 14.39 -14.80
CA THR A 83 -3.78 14.33 -15.98
C THR A 83 -2.38 14.01 -15.49
N PHE A 84 -1.84 12.87 -15.92
CA PHE A 84 -0.49 12.46 -15.57
C PHE A 84 0.53 13.02 -16.57
N SER A 85 1.75 13.30 -16.11
CA SER A 85 2.80 13.76 -17.01
C SER A 85 3.22 12.61 -17.95
N PRO A 86 3.54 12.87 -19.22
CA PRO A 86 3.99 11.83 -20.16
C PRO A 86 5.20 11.02 -19.64
N ALA A 87 6.06 11.65 -18.85
CA ALA A 87 7.22 11.03 -18.20
C ALA A 87 6.87 9.98 -17.13
N SER A 88 5.63 9.97 -16.61
CA SER A 88 5.13 8.97 -15.66
C SER A 88 4.51 7.73 -16.31
N THR A 89 4.64 7.62 -17.63
CA THR A 89 4.04 6.55 -18.44
C THR A 89 5.08 5.90 -19.32
N ILE A 90 5.89 5.00 -18.75
CA ILE A 90 6.73 4.08 -19.55
C ILE A 90 6.60 2.64 -19.03
N VAL A 91 5.53 1.96 -19.47
CA VAL A 91 5.39 0.51 -19.74
C VAL A 91 6.52 -0.38 -19.17
N PHE A 92 6.31 -1.32 -18.23
CA PHE A 92 5.54 -2.56 -18.32
C PHE A 92 5.24 -3.00 -16.87
N PHE A 93 3.98 -2.94 -16.43
CA PHE A 93 3.61 -3.48 -15.12
C PHE A 93 3.40 -5.00 -15.20
N PRO A 94 3.82 -5.78 -14.19
CA PRO A 94 3.33 -7.13 -14.00
C PRO A 94 1.80 -7.15 -14.10
N LYS A 95 1.24 -8.08 -14.90
CA LYS A 95 -0.20 -8.15 -15.17
C LYS A 95 -1.02 -8.28 -13.88
N GLU A 96 -0.40 -8.84 -12.85
CA GLU A 96 -0.92 -9.02 -11.50
C GLU A 96 -1.26 -7.69 -10.82
N LEU A 97 -0.46 -6.64 -11.04
CA LEU A 97 -0.68 -5.30 -10.49
C LEU A 97 -1.76 -4.52 -11.23
N LEU A 98 -1.99 -4.82 -12.51
CA LEU A 98 -3.11 -4.22 -13.26
C LEU A 98 -4.45 -4.56 -12.59
N LYS A 99 -4.57 -5.74 -11.98
CA LYS A 99 -5.76 -6.12 -11.20
C LYS A 99 -5.96 -5.22 -9.97
N LEU A 100 -4.89 -4.71 -9.36
CA LEU A 100 -4.96 -3.73 -8.27
C LEU A 100 -5.41 -2.36 -8.77
N GLY A 101 -4.95 -1.94 -9.96
CA GLY A 101 -5.40 -0.70 -10.62
C GLY A 101 -6.90 -0.64 -10.96
N LEU A 102 -7.57 -1.80 -11.04
CA LEU A 102 -9.04 -1.86 -11.18
C LEU A 102 -9.77 -1.51 -9.88
N LYS A 103 -9.15 -1.72 -8.72
CA LYS A 103 -9.75 -1.53 -7.40
C LYS A 103 -9.32 -0.21 -6.75
N TYR A 104 -8.05 0.15 -6.96
CA TYR A 104 -7.38 1.28 -6.33
C TYR A 104 -6.73 2.17 -7.37
N ASP A 105 -6.56 3.44 -7.02
CA ASP A 105 -5.55 4.28 -7.63
C ASP A 105 -4.19 3.75 -7.13
N LEU A 106 -3.29 3.43 -8.05
CA LEU A 106 -2.01 2.81 -7.82
C LEU A 106 -0.91 3.79 -8.24
N GLU A 107 0.09 3.96 -7.40
CA GLU A 107 1.33 4.67 -7.68
C GLU A 107 2.52 3.77 -7.36
N VAL A 108 3.45 3.65 -8.29
CA VAL A 108 4.71 2.92 -8.12
C VAL A 108 5.86 3.81 -8.51
N LYS A 109 6.82 3.96 -7.61
CA LYS A 109 8.04 4.76 -7.81
C LYS A 109 9.25 3.86 -7.69
N GLN A 110 10.25 4.13 -8.50
CA GLN A 110 11.57 3.49 -8.46
C GLN A 110 12.64 4.58 -8.34
N ASP A 111 13.51 4.45 -7.34
CA ASP A 111 14.67 5.32 -7.19
C ASP A 111 15.82 4.86 -8.10
N ARG A 112 16.87 5.68 -8.24
CA ARG A 112 18.05 5.35 -9.07
C ARG A 112 18.86 4.14 -8.60
N HIS A 113 18.57 3.62 -7.41
CA HIS A 113 19.24 2.45 -6.82
C HIS A 113 18.34 1.20 -6.88
N ASP A 114 17.30 1.22 -7.73
CA ASP A 114 16.34 0.14 -7.91
C ASP A 114 15.54 -0.24 -6.66
N HIS A 115 15.36 0.70 -5.72
CA HIS A 115 14.41 0.53 -4.63
C HIS A 115 13.02 0.99 -5.05
N PHE A 116 11.98 0.34 -4.51
CA PHE A 116 10.60 0.58 -4.88
C PHE A 116 9.78 1.21 -3.75
N SER A 117 8.81 2.04 -4.13
CA SER A 117 7.73 2.55 -3.29
C SER A 117 6.41 2.39 -4.02
N ILE A 118 5.48 1.63 -3.43
CA ILE A 118 4.18 1.30 -3.99
C ILE A 118 3.11 1.82 -3.05
N CYS A 119 2.26 2.70 -3.54
CA CYS A 119 1.13 3.24 -2.80
C CYS A 119 -0.19 2.95 -3.53
N ILE A 120 -1.21 2.60 -2.76
CA ILE A 120 -2.58 2.43 -3.26
C ILE A 120 -3.55 3.29 -2.46
N SER A 121 -4.58 3.82 -3.13
CA SER A 121 -5.61 4.64 -2.51
C SER A 121 -6.94 4.56 -3.28
N PRO A 122 -8.12 4.61 -2.64
CA PRO A 122 -8.36 4.52 -1.20
C PRO A 122 -8.22 3.09 -0.69
N PHE A 123 -7.57 2.88 0.46
CA PHE A 123 -7.41 1.54 1.04
C PHE A 123 -8.22 1.36 2.34
N ASN A 124 -9.50 0.99 2.22
CA ASN A 124 -10.34 0.72 3.39
C ASN A 124 -10.62 -0.79 3.55
N PRO A 125 -9.76 -1.56 4.24
CA PRO A 125 -9.92 -3.00 4.37
C PRO A 125 -11.15 -3.34 5.22
N LYS A 126 -11.95 -4.31 4.79
CA LYS A 126 -13.12 -4.78 5.54
C LYS A 126 -12.78 -5.95 6.46
N ASN A 127 -11.79 -6.76 6.10
CA ASN A 127 -11.35 -7.93 6.84
C ASN A 127 -9.82 -8.12 6.72
N ILE A 128 -9.27 -9.09 7.45
CA ILE A 128 -7.84 -9.39 7.46
C ILE A 128 -7.31 -9.88 6.10
N TYR A 129 -8.15 -10.55 5.31
CA TYR A 129 -7.78 -11.11 4.00
C TYR A 129 -7.63 -10.01 2.96
N ASP A 130 -8.40 -8.92 3.05
CA ASP A 130 -8.21 -7.75 2.20
C ASP A 130 -6.80 -7.17 2.38
N ILE A 131 -6.32 -7.12 3.63
CA ILE A 131 -4.96 -6.67 3.95
C ILE A 131 -3.93 -7.70 3.47
N LEU A 132 -4.08 -8.96 3.90
CA LEU A 132 -3.12 -10.02 3.60
C LEU A 132 -2.94 -10.21 2.09
N ASN A 133 -4.04 -10.35 1.34
CA ASN A 133 -3.99 -10.58 -0.09
C ASN A 133 -3.40 -9.38 -0.83
N THR A 134 -3.76 -8.15 -0.44
CA THR A 134 -3.26 -6.94 -1.12
C THR A 134 -1.78 -6.72 -0.85
N VAL A 135 -1.37 -6.79 0.43
CA VAL A 135 0.03 -6.57 0.83
C VAL A 135 0.92 -7.69 0.28
N ASN A 136 0.52 -8.97 0.40
CA ASN A 136 1.32 -10.07 -0.13
C ASN A 136 1.39 -10.07 -1.65
N LEU A 137 0.33 -9.67 -2.36
CA LEU A 137 0.37 -9.53 -3.81
C LEU A 137 1.44 -8.49 -4.22
N ILE A 138 1.43 -7.30 -3.59
CA ILE A 138 2.44 -6.27 -3.85
C ILE A 138 3.83 -6.80 -3.49
N SER A 139 4.00 -7.40 -2.32
CA SER A 139 5.31 -7.89 -1.87
C SER A 139 5.88 -9.01 -2.74
N ARG A 140 5.04 -9.93 -3.23
CA ARG A 140 5.47 -10.97 -4.19
C ARG A 140 5.90 -10.37 -5.51
N THR A 141 5.17 -9.37 -5.98
CA THR A 141 5.40 -8.81 -7.31
C THR A 141 6.73 -8.06 -7.38
N PHE A 142 7.10 -7.34 -6.32
CA PHE A 142 8.32 -6.50 -6.32
C PHE A 142 9.50 -7.08 -5.55
N TRP A 143 9.27 -8.00 -4.61
CA TRP A 143 10.33 -8.56 -3.76
C TRP A 143 10.32 -10.09 -3.68
N VAL A 144 9.46 -10.77 -4.46
CA VAL A 144 9.39 -12.24 -4.56
C VAL A 144 9.21 -12.92 -3.19
N LYS A 145 8.61 -12.22 -2.22
CA LYS A 145 8.41 -12.72 -0.84
C LYS A 145 7.10 -12.24 -0.24
N ASN A 146 6.57 -13.01 0.71
CA ASN A 146 5.38 -12.64 1.47
C ASN A 146 5.69 -11.65 2.60
N PHE A 147 4.89 -10.60 2.72
CA PHE A 147 4.95 -9.68 3.86
C PHE A 147 4.33 -10.29 5.11
N PHE A 148 3.19 -10.96 4.99
CA PHE A 148 2.55 -11.72 6.07
C PHE A 148 2.60 -13.20 5.75
N ALA A 149 2.84 -14.04 6.75
CA ALA A 149 2.73 -15.48 6.60
C ALA A 149 1.30 -15.86 6.18
N GLU A 150 1.17 -16.80 5.25
CA GLU A 150 -0.15 -17.27 4.77
C GLU A 150 -0.81 -18.25 5.74
N GLY A 151 -0.05 -18.73 6.73
CA GLY A 151 -0.51 -19.66 7.78
C GLY A 151 -1.43 -19.06 8.83
N ILE A 152 -2.04 -17.89 8.59
CA ILE A 152 -3.17 -17.41 9.39
C ILE A 152 -4.43 -18.19 8.97
N ARG A 153 -4.36 -19.53 9.02
CA ARG A 153 -5.51 -20.42 8.93
C ARG A 153 -5.76 -20.92 10.35
N ASN A 154 -6.90 -20.47 10.89
CA ASN A 154 -7.55 -20.82 12.16
C ASN A 154 -6.69 -21.55 13.21
#